data_AF-A0A354US10-F1
#
_entry.id   AF-A0A354US10-F1
#
_cell.length_a   1.000
_cell.length_b   1.000
_cell.length_c   1.000
_cell.angle_alpha   90.00
_cell.angle_beta   90.00
_cell.angle_gamma   90.00
#
_symmetry.space_group_name_H-M   'P 1'
#
loop_
_entity.id
_entity.type
_entity.pdbx_description
1 polymer ?
#
loop_
_entity_poly.entity_id
_entity_poly.type
_entity_poly.pdbx_seq_one_letter_code
_entity_poly.pdbx_strand_id
1 'polypeptide(L)'
;YVRIKLKSGKRVTITNSCAANVLGYVKEGDYSRGNVESARKCIQPLADYLGVSVEECCRQILHKAYEHIEPIILNFAEKYKIDRDQIDLVGCGGGASALLPYSAEQLNMRYSLAKHAEVISSIGVALAMIRDVVERVIPNPTTEDIRQIKKEAKEMAIKNGAVPDTIEVQIEIDNQTSKVTAIAMGSNEVQATDLKLRCDIHEARKLAADSMRCEEKDVEDLVSNDVFYIFGHQNGEKHNVRIVDHRGFVKAQCGDAIAEGCLAKDWEKVVSEMWEKTLYYKNEMARTPDFFLCIGGKVLDFTSSLNLEQLMMVMRSEFLEADPDEGILLVAARTEIL
;
A
#
# COMPACT_ATOMS: atom_id res chain seq x y z
N TYR A 1 -8.73 7.77 31.64
CA TYR A 1 -9.62 6.62 31.90
C TYR A 1 -10.59 6.94 33.03
N VAL A 2 -11.87 6.56 32.86
CA VAL A 2 -12.92 6.73 33.89
C VAL A 2 -13.18 5.40 34.60
N ARG A 3 -13.17 5.42 35.94
CA ARG A 3 -13.37 4.24 36.78
C ARG A 3 -14.74 4.27 37.46
N ILE A 4 -15.51 3.20 37.32
CA ILE A 4 -16.81 3.00 37.93
C ILE A 4 -16.67 2.12 39.18
N LYS A 5 -17.22 2.58 40.31
CA LYS A 5 -17.31 1.81 41.54
C LYS A 5 -18.68 1.14 41.60
N LEU A 6 -18.70 -0.19 41.60
CA LEU A 6 -19.93 -0.97 41.71
C LEU A 6 -20.42 -0.99 43.16
N LYS A 7 -21.71 -1.34 43.38
CA LYS A 7 -22.29 -1.52 44.72
C LYS A 7 -21.52 -2.55 45.57
N SER A 8 -20.92 -3.56 44.93
CA SER A 8 -20.06 -4.57 45.58
C SER A 8 -18.70 -4.05 46.02
N GLY A 9 -18.35 -2.78 45.73
CA GLY A 9 -17.04 -2.20 46.01
C GLY A 9 -15.99 -2.48 44.94
N LYS A 10 -16.23 -3.43 44.02
CA LYS A 10 -15.37 -3.69 42.86
C LYS A 10 -15.29 -2.46 41.95
N ARG A 11 -14.16 -2.32 41.27
CA ARG A 11 -13.89 -1.20 40.35
C ARG A 11 -13.70 -1.73 38.94
N VAL A 12 -14.38 -1.13 37.99
CA VAL A 12 -14.26 -1.41 36.56
C VAL A 12 -13.98 -0.12 35.81
N THR A 13 -13.48 -0.23 34.58
CA THR A 13 -13.09 0.93 33.78
C THR A 13 -13.85 0.91 32.46
N ILE A 14 -14.33 2.08 32.02
CA ILE A 14 -14.92 2.24 30.70
C ILE A 14 -13.79 2.26 29.67
N THR A 15 -13.98 1.53 28.57
CA THR A 15 -13.02 1.44 27.46
C THR A 15 -13.70 1.80 26.14
N ASN A 16 -12.91 2.02 25.09
CA ASN A 16 -13.43 2.27 23.73
C ASN A 16 -14.32 1.12 23.26
N SER A 17 -13.96 -0.13 23.56
CA SER A 17 -14.79 -1.30 23.23
C SER A 17 -16.16 -1.25 23.89
N CYS A 18 -16.28 -0.72 25.11
CA CYS A 18 -17.58 -0.53 25.75
C CYS A 18 -18.45 0.44 24.93
N ALA A 19 -17.91 1.61 24.59
CA ALA A 19 -18.62 2.63 23.81
C ALA A 19 -19.00 2.12 22.41
N ALA A 20 -18.08 1.42 21.74
CA ALA A 20 -18.28 0.86 20.41
C ALA A 20 -19.38 -0.23 20.37
N ASN A 21 -19.44 -1.08 21.39
CA ASN A 21 -20.51 -2.08 21.54
C ASN A 21 -21.88 -1.42 21.77
N VAL A 22 -21.93 -0.32 22.53
CA VAL A 22 -23.19 0.42 22.78
C VAL A 22 -23.73 1.10 21.53
N LEU A 23 -22.83 1.67 20.72
CA LEU A 23 -23.15 2.33 19.45
C LEU A 23 -23.36 1.35 18.28
N GLY A 24 -23.07 0.06 18.47
CA GLY A 24 -23.31 -0.97 17.45
C GLY A 24 -22.25 -1.07 16.35
N TYR A 25 -21.06 -0.50 16.55
CA TYR A 25 -19.92 -0.69 15.64
C TYR A 25 -19.40 -2.12 15.69
N VAL A 26 -19.33 -2.71 16.89
CA VAL A 26 -18.87 -4.08 17.10
C VAL A 26 -19.98 -5.07 16.75
N LYS A 27 -19.72 -5.95 15.78
CA LYS A 27 -20.68 -6.92 15.25
C LYS A 27 -20.58 -8.26 15.98
N GLU A 28 -21.51 -9.16 15.66
CA GLU A 28 -21.46 -10.54 16.14
C GLU A 28 -20.26 -11.27 15.49
N GLY A 29 -19.53 -12.05 16.29
CA GLY A 29 -18.29 -12.72 15.85
C GLY A 29 -17.01 -11.88 16.02
N ASP A 30 -17.12 -10.56 16.22
CA ASP A 30 -15.94 -9.73 16.47
C ASP A 30 -15.27 -10.07 17.81
N TYR A 31 -13.94 -10.10 17.83
CA TYR A 31 -13.17 -10.35 19.05
C TYR A 31 -13.46 -9.32 20.17
N SER A 32 -13.75 -8.07 19.80
CA SER A 32 -14.06 -6.99 20.76
C SER A 32 -15.50 -7.03 21.28
N ARG A 33 -16.30 -8.05 20.91
CA ARG A 33 -17.70 -8.19 21.33
C ARG A 33 -17.79 -8.33 22.85
N GLY A 34 -18.59 -7.45 23.44
CA GLY A 34 -18.85 -7.43 24.87
C GLY A 34 -20.34 -7.48 25.19
N ASN A 35 -20.65 -7.46 26.48
CA ASN A 35 -22.03 -7.37 26.95
C ASN A 35 -22.51 -5.90 26.89
N VAL A 36 -23.37 -5.60 25.91
CA VAL A 36 -23.89 -4.25 25.63
C VAL A 36 -24.66 -3.67 26.81
N GLU A 37 -25.49 -4.47 27.49
CA GLU A 37 -26.28 -4.00 28.64
C GLU A 37 -25.39 -3.59 29.81
N SER A 38 -24.33 -4.36 30.06
CA SER A 38 -23.35 -4.07 31.10
C SER A 38 -22.57 -2.80 30.78
N ALA A 39 -22.20 -2.61 29.52
CA ALA A 39 -21.56 -1.38 29.05
C ALA A 39 -22.47 -0.17 29.24
N ARG A 40 -23.76 -0.25 28.83
CA ARG A 40 -24.75 0.82 29.06
C ARG A 40 -24.87 1.18 30.54
N LYS A 41 -25.04 0.18 31.42
CA LYS A 41 -25.12 0.39 32.88
C LYS A 41 -23.87 1.05 33.46
N CYS A 42 -22.68 0.70 32.96
CA CYS A 42 -21.43 1.31 33.44
C CYS A 42 -21.21 2.72 32.90
N ILE A 43 -21.73 3.05 31.71
CA ILE A 43 -21.58 4.37 31.08
C ILE A 43 -22.63 5.36 31.59
N GLN A 44 -23.81 4.90 32.00
CA GLN A 44 -24.89 5.76 32.52
C GLN A 44 -24.43 6.79 33.57
N PRO A 45 -23.67 6.44 34.62
CA PRO A 45 -23.24 7.42 35.62
C PRO A 45 -22.33 8.52 35.05
N LEU A 46 -21.52 8.18 34.03
CA LEU A 46 -20.69 9.16 33.34
C LEU A 46 -21.55 10.06 32.43
N ALA A 47 -22.52 9.48 31.72
CA ALA A 47 -23.46 10.24 30.90
C ALA A 47 -24.29 11.22 31.74
N ASP A 48 -24.83 10.77 32.88
CA ASP A 48 -25.55 11.59 33.85
C ASP A 48 -24.68 12.72 34.39
N TYR A 49 -23.41 12.42 34.73
CA TYR A 49 -22.45 13.42 35.21
C TYR A 49 -22.14 14.49 34.17
N LEU A 50 -22.10 14.11 32.88
CA LEU A 50 -21.85 15.02 31.76
C LEU A 50 -23.13 15.72 31.26
N GLY A 51 -24.32 15.32 31.72
CA GLY A 51 -25.60 15.87 31.27
C GLY A 51 -25.97 15.48 29.84
N VAL A 52 -25.52 14.31 29.36
CA VAL A 52 -25.78 13.82 27.99
C VAL A 52 -26.41 12.43 28.00
N SER A 53 -26.91 11.96 26.84
CA SER A 53 -27.37 10.58 26.71
C SER A 53 -26.19 9.59 26.78
N VAL A 54 -26.48 8.31 27.04
CA VAL A 54 -25.47 7.25 27.02
C VAL A 54 -24.81 7.15 25.64
N GLU A 55 -25.59 7.25 24.58
CA GLU A 55 -25.11 7.22 23.19
C GLU A 55 -24.18 8.39 22.90
N GLU A 56 -24.54 9.60 23.33
CA GLU A 56 -23.69 10.79 23.14
C GLU A 56 -22.41 10.70 23.97
N CYS A 57 -22.48 10.21 25.21
CA CYS A 57 -21.30 9.91 26.00
C CYS A 57 -20.37 8.90 25.30
N CYS A 58 -20.94 7.85 24.69
CA CYS A 58 -20.17 6.88 23.90
C CYS A 58 -19.51 7.53 22.68
N ARG A 59 -20.20 8.43 21.97
CA ARG A 59 -19.63 9.17 20.83
C ARG A 59 -18.45 10.00 21.27
N GLN A 60 -18.57 10.74 22.37
CA GLN A 60 -17.47 11.55 22.91
C GLN A 60 -16.27 10.71 23.33
N ILE A 61 -16.49 9.53 23.93
CA ILE A 61 -15.41 8.58 24.26
C ILE A 61 -14.65 8.16 23.00
N LEU A 62 -15.36 7.73 21.95
CA LEU A 62 -14.70 7.32 20.69
C LEU A 62 -14.06 8.52 19.98
N HIS A 63 -14.68 9.69 20.02
CA HIS A 63 -14.13 10.91 19.42
C HIS A 63 -12.80 11.32 20.06
N LYS A 64 -12.70 11.25 21.39
CA LYS A 64 -11.42 11.50 22.08
C LYS A 64 -10.34 10.48 21.74
N ALA A 65 -10.70 9.24 21.45
CA ALA A 65 -9.74 8.27 20.95
C ALA A 65 -9.35 8.55 19.48
N TYR A 66 -10.32 8.98 18.65
CA TYR A 66 -10.11 9.36 17.26
C TYR A 66 -9.18 10.56 17.09
N GLU A 67 -9.29 11.60 17.93
CA GLU A 67 -8.42 12.79 17.91
C GLU A 67 -6.92 12.42 18.00
N HIS A 68 -6.57 11.29 18.61
CA HIS A 68 -5.19 10.80 18.67
C HIS A 68 -4.73 10.05 17.42
N ILE A 69 -5.66 9.46 16.67
CA ILE A 69 -5.36 8.59 15.52
C ILE A 69 -5.44 9.37 14.20
N GLU A 70 -6.36 10.33 14.10
CA GLU A 70 -6.48 11.23 12.94
C GLU A 70 -5.14 11.80 12.47
N PRO A 71 -4.34 12.50 13.31
CA PRO A 71 -3.09 13.08 12.84
C PRO A 71 -2.08 12.03 12.40
N ILE A 72 -2.14 10.80 12.94
CA ILE A 72 -1.24 9.70 12.55
C ILE A 72 -1.60 9.22 11.14
N ILE A 73 -2.90 8.99 10.87
CA ILE A 73 -3.38 8.56 9.55
C ILE A 73 -3.04 9.63 8.50
N LEU A 74 -3.34 10.89 8.80
CA LEU A 74 -3.09 11.99 7.87
C LEU A 74 -1.59 12.23 7.63
N ASN A 75 -0.75 12.08 8.66
CA ASN A 75 0.70 12.19 8.50
C ASN A 75 1.26 11.08 7.61
N PHE A 76 0.75 9.84 7.73
CA PHE A 76 1.15 8.77 6.83
C PHE A 76 0.68 9.00 5.39
N ALA A 77 -0.56 9.47 5.20
CA ALA A 77 -1.07 9.85 3.89
C ALA A 77 -0.16 10.87 3.21
N GLU A 78 0.23 11.93 3.93
CA GLU A 78 1.14 12.96 3.45
C GLU A 78 2.55 12.40 3.17
N LYS A 79 3.13 11.68 4.13
CA LYS A 79 4.48 11.12 4.03
C LYS A 79 4.64 10.20 2.82
N TYR A 80 3.63 9.39 2.54
CA TYR A 80 3.63 8.44 1.42
C TYR A 80 2.95 8.99 0.17
N LYS A 81 2.54 10.27 0.16
CA LYS A 81 1.89 10.94 -0.97
C LYS A 81 0.69 10.16 -1.51
N ILE A 82 -0.14 9.63 -0.61
CA ILE A 82 -1.34 8.87 -0.98
C ILE A 82 -2.54 9.81 -0.97
N ASP A 83 -3.23 9.89 -2.11
CA ASP A 83 -4.46 10.68 -2.22
C ASP A 83 -5.53 10.17 -1.24
N ARG A 84 -6.20 11.09 -0.54
CA ARG A 84 -7.14 10.73 0.55
C ARG A 84 -8.31 9.85 0.06
N ASP A 85 -8.74 10.05 -1.17
CA ASP A 85 -9.78 9.26 -1.84
C ASP A 85 -9.27 7.92 -2.38
N GLN A 86 -7.99 7.57 -2.15
CA GLN A 86 -7.44 6.25 -2.43
C GLN A 86 -7.10 5.48 -1.15
N ILE A 87 -7.29 6.10 0.03
CA ILE A 87 -6.99 5.45 1.32
C ILE A 87 -8.15 4.53 1.72
N ASP A 88 -7.81 3.25 1.90
CA ASP A 88 -8.65 2.26 2.57
C ASP A 88 -7.97 1.85 3.88
N LEU A 89 -8.68 2.00 5.00
CA LEU A 89 -8.15 1.67 6.32
C LEU A 89 -8.35 0.18 6.62
N VAL A 90 -7.26 -0.55 6.89
CA VAL A 90 -7.31 -1.98 7.21
C VAL A 90 -7.10 -2.21 8.70
N GLY A 91 -8.10 -2.81 9.35
CA GLY A 91 -8.09 -3.09 10.77
C GLY A 91 -7.38 -4.39 11.13
N CYS A 92 -6.30 -4.25 11.88
CA CYS A 92 -5.48 -5.33 12.39
C CYS A 92 -5.55 -5.37 13.93
N GLY A 93 -5.59 -6.55 14.52
CA GLY A 93 -5.71 -6.75 15.97
C GLY A 93 -7.15 -6.89 16.47
N GLY A 94 -7.33 -7.58 17.59
CA GLY A 94 -8.66 -7.87 18.15
C GLY A 94 -9.46 -6.64 18.61
N GLY A 95 -8.82 -5.48 18.76
CA GLY A 95 -9.46 -4.21 19.09
C GLY A 95 -9.88 -3.37 17.88
N ALA A 96 -9.53 -3.79 16.65
CA ALA A 96 -9.74 -2.98 15.46
C ALA A 96 -11.21 -2.61 15.24
N SER A 97 -12.13 -3.55 15.43
CA SER A 97 -13.57 -3.31 15.26
C SER A 97 -14.18 -2.33 16.28
N ALA A 98 -13.47 -2.00 17.36
CA ALA A 98 -13.96 -1.05 18.36
C ALA A 98 -13.77 0.42 17.94
N LEU A 99 -12.69 0.74 17.23
CA LEU A 99 -12.34 2.14 16.95
C LEU A 99 -12.25 2.45 15.45
N LEU A 100 -11.76 1.50 14.64
CA LEU A 100 -11.56 1.74 13.22
C LEU A 100 -12.85 2.14 12.48
N PRO A 101 -14.01 1.48 12.68
CA PRO A 101 -15.23 1.87 11.97
C PRO A 101 -15.64 3.32 12.26
N TYR A 102 -15.53 3.74 13.52
CA TYR A 102 -15.82 5.11 13.93
C TYR A 102 -14.82 6.09 13.31
N SER A 103 -13.52 5.80 13.38
CA SER A 103 -12.49 6.66 12.78
C SER A 103 -12.63 6.79 11.27
N ALA A 104 -12.97 5.71 10.58
CA ALA A 104 -13.22 5.70 9.14
C ALA A 104 -14.43 6.57 8.76
N GLU A 105 -15.52 6.50 9.54
CA GLU A 105 -16.69 7.37 9.38
C GLU A 105 -16.32 8.85 9.55
N GLN A 106 -15.53 9.19 10.58
CA GLN A 106 -15.10 10.59 10.80
C GLN A 106 -14.20 11.13 9.68
N LEU A 107 -13.35 10.27 9.10
CA LEU A 107 -12.44 10.63 8.01
C LEU A 107 -13.09 10.57 6.62
N ASN A 108 -14.33 10.07 6.53
CA ASN A 108 -14.98 9.71 5.26
C ASN A 108 -14.11 8.79 4.39
N MET A 109 -13.51 7.77 5.02
CA MET A 109 -12.65 6.76 4.39
C MET A 109 -13.32 5.39 4.42
N ARG A 110 -13.03 4.55 3.41
CA ARG A 110 -13.45 3.14 3.48
C ARG A 110 -12.59 2.41 4.51
N TYR A 111 -13.14 1.34 5.08
CA TYR A 111 -12.37 0.44 5.91
C TYR A 111 -12.73 -1.01 5.64
N SER A 112 -11.81 -1.90 6.01
CA SER A 112 -12.05 -3.33 6.10
C SER A 112 -11.42 -3.87 7.38
N LEU A 113 -11.90 -5.01 7.86
CA LEU A 113 -11.29 -5.73 8.97
C LEU A 113 -10.62 -6.98 8.42
N ALA A 114 -9.34 -7.17 8.74
CA ALA A 114 -8.61 -8.34 8.30
C ALA A 114 -9.25 -9.62 8.86
N LYS A 115 -9.34 -10.68 8.04
CA LYS A 115 -9.71 -12.01 8.55
C LYS A 115 -8.64 -12.44 9.56
N HIS A 116 -9.08 -13.00 10.69
CA HIS A 116 -8.18 -13.40 11.79
C HIS A 116 -7.32 -12.23 12.33
N ALA A 117 -7.86 -11.02 12.35
CA ALA A 117 -7.18 -9.81 12.83
C ALA A 117 -6.54 -10.00 14.22
N GLU A 118 -7.12 -10.83 15.09
CA GLU A 118 -6.63 -11.12 16.43
C GLU A 118 -5.30 -11.89 16.48
N VAL A 119 -4.94 -12.63 15.43
CA VAL A 119 -3.67 -13.36 15.30
C VAL A 119 -2.78 -12.81 14.17
N ILE A 120 -3.09 -11.62 13.66
CA ILE A 120 -2.40 -11.01 12.52
C ILE A 120 -0.89 -10.86 12.74
N SER A 121 -0.43 -10.65 13.98
CA SER A 121 1.00 -10.55 14.29
C SER A 121 1.73 -11.87 14.02
N SER A 122 1.12 -13.01 14.32
CA SER A 122 1.71 -14.33 14.06
C SER A 122 1.71 -14.63 12.56
N ILE A 123 0.63 -14.26 11.86
CA ILE A 123 0.55 -14.35 10.40
C ILE A 123 1.65 -13.50 9.77
N GLY A 124 1.83 -12.26 10.24
CA GLY A 124 2.84 -11.34 9.73
C GLY A 124 4.27 -11.86 9.89
N VAL A 125 4.58 -12.53 11.01
CA VAL A 125 5.90 -13.18 11.19
C VAL A 125 6.07 -14.36 10.23
N ALA A 126 5.04 -15.21 10.07
CA ALA A 126 5.09 -16.35 9.16
C ALA A 126 5.23 -15.92 7.69
N LEU A 127 4.60 -14.80 7.33
CA LEU A 127 4.58 -14.18 6.00
C LEU A 127 5.61 -13.04 5.85
N ALA A 128 6.59 -12.93 6.75
CA ALA A 128 7.60 -11.89 6.62
C ALA A 128 8.49 -12.18 5.41
N MET A 129 8.60 -11.20 4.50
CA MET A 129 9.58 -11.25 3.43
C MET A 129 10.98 -11.07 4.01
N ILE A 130 11.94 -11.78 3.44
CA ILE A 130 13.35 -11.61 3.75
C ILE A 130 13.81 -10.34 3.04
N ARG A 131 14.38 -9.41 3.81
CA ARG A 131 14.85 -8.12 3.33
C ARG A 131 16.31 -7.95 3.70
N ASP A 132 17.13 -7.70 2.69
CA ASP A 132 18.54 -7.36 2.83
C ASP A 132 18.85 -6.04 2.15
N VAL A 133 19.77 -5.28 2.73
CA VAL A 133 20.16 -3.97 2.24
C VAL A 133 21.67 -3.91 2.11
N VAL A 134 22.14 -3.58 0.91
CA VAL A 134 23.56 -3.29 0.63
C VAL A 134 23.66 -1.83 0.28
N GLU A 135 24.55 -1.12 0.97
CA GLU A 135 24.72 0.32 0.79
C GLU A 135 26.18 0.64 0.55
N ARG A 136 26.47 1.47 -0.45
CA ARG A 136 27.82 1.91 -0.78
C ARG A 136 27.85 3.38 -1.18
N VAL A 137 28.96 4.05 -0.85
CA VAL A 137 29.25 5.37 -1.41
C VAL A 137 29.97 5.18 -2.73
N ILE A 138 29.30 5.51 -3.83
CA ILE A 138 29.79 5.38 -5.20
C ILE A 138 29.61 6.74 -5.88
N PRO A 139 30.66 7.57 -5.95
CA PRO A 139 30.59 8.83 -6.69
C PRO A 139 30.34 8.56 -8.18
N ASN A 140 29.30 9.16 -8.74
CA ASN A 140 28.88 8.99 -10.15
C ASN A 140 28.74 7.50 -10.55
N PRO A 141 27.74 6.79 -10.01
CA PRO A 141 27.59 5.35 -10.23
C PRO A 141 27.39 5.04 -11.72
N THR A 142 27.96 3.93 -12.18
CA THR A 142 27.75 3.39 -13.53
C THR A 142 26.70 2.27 -13.53
N THR A 143 26.20 1.89 -14.71
CA THR A 143 25.30 0.73 -14.84
C THR A 143 25.95 -0.55 -14.32
N GLU A 144 27.27 -0.72 -14.45
CA GLU A 144 27.99 -1.90 -13.94
C GLU A 144 28.08 -1.88 -12.41
N ASP A 145 28.29 -0.71 -11.80
CA ASP A 145 28.26 -0.57 -10.33
C ASP A 145 26.88 -0.94 -9.77
N ILE A 146 25.81 -0.48 -10.43
CA ILE A 146 24.42 -0.81 -10.09
C ILE A 146 24.19 -2.32 -10.22
N ARG A 147 24.68 -2.94 -11.31
CA ARG A 147 24.57 -4.39 -11.51
C ARG A 147 25.28 -5.17 -10.41
N GLN A 148 26.48 -4.74 -10.02
CA GLN A 148 27.28 -5.41 -8.99
C GLN A 148 26.62 -5.33 -7.60
N ILE A 149 26.16 -4.14 -7.18
CA ILE A 149 25.50 -3.98 -5.89
C ILE A 149 24.15 -4.72 -5.83
N LYS A 150 23.41 -4.76 -6.95
CA LYS A 150 22.18 -5.58 -7.06
C LYS A 150 22.46 -7.06 -6.87
N LYS A 151 23.49 -7.58 -7.55
CA LYS A 151 23.88 -8.99 -7.45
C LYS A 151 24.22 -9.37 -6.01
N GLU A 152 24.97 -8.53 -5.32
CA GLU A 152 25.34 -8.76 -3.93
C GLU A 152 24.14 -8.74 -2.98
N ALA A 153 23.24 -7.75 -3.12
CA ALA A 153 22.03 -7.70 -2.32
C ALA A 153 21.15 -8.95 -2.54
N LYS A 154 21.03 -9.40 -3.80
CA LYS A 154 20.34 -10.65 -4.14
C LYS A 154 21.00 -11.87 -3.49
N GLU A 155 22.33 -11.99 -3.56
CA GLU A 155 23.08 -13.09 -2.93
C GLU A 155 22.91 -13.11 -1.40
N MET A 156 22.88 -11.94 -0.75
CA MET A 156 22.60 -11.83 0.68
C MET A 156 21.19 -12.31 1.03
N ALA A 157 20.18 -11.88 0.27
CA ALA A 157 18.80 -12.33 0.47
C ALA A 157 18.66 -13.85 0.30
N ILE A 158 19.30 -14.44 -0.71
CA ILE A 158 19.33 -15.90 -0.91
C ILE A 158 19.96 -16.59 0.31
N LYS A 159 21.10 -16.07 0.78
CA LYS A 159 21.80 -16.62 1.94
C LYS A 159 20.95 -16.56 3.22
N ASN A 160 20.09 -15.56 3.34
CA ASN A 160 19.17 -15.40 4.45
C ASN A 160 17.86 -16.19 4.29
N GLY A 161 17.74 -17.00 3.22
CA GLY A 161 16.66 -17.96 3.02
C GLY A 161 15.57 -17.53 2.04
N ALA A 162 15.81 -16.48 1.26
CA ALA A 162 14.87 -16.05 0.22
C ALA A 162 14.92 -17.02 -0.97
N VAL A 163 13.74 -17.32 -1.52
CA VAL A 163 13.64 -18.12 -2.74
C VAL A 163 14.20 -17.30 -3.91
N PRO A 164 15.22 -17.76 -4.66
CA PRO A 164 15.92 -16.95 -5.65
C PRO A 164 15.02 -16.29 -6.72
N ASP A 165 13.97 -16.99 -7.12
CA ASP A 165 13.03 -16.57 -8.17
C ASP A 165 12.01 -15.53 -7.68
N THR A 166 11.91 -15.31 -6.36
CA THR A 166 10.99 -14.34 -5.78
C THR A 166 11.68 -13.05 -5.34
N ILE A 167 12.99 -12.94 -5.56
CA ILE A 167 13.77 -11.78 -5.13
C ILE A 167 13.64 -10.64 -6.13
N GLU A 168 13.11 -9.52 -5.64
CA GLU A 168 13.10 -8.23 -6.31
C GLU A 168 14.16 -7.33 -5.65
N VAL A 169 14.92 -6.57 -6.45
CA VAL A 169 15.94 -5.65 -5.94
C VAL A 169 15.61 -4.23 -6.39
N GLN A 170 15.32 -3.37 -5.43
CA GLN A 170 15.12 -1.94 -5.65
C GLN A 170 16.45 -1.20 -5.49
N ILE A 171 16.70 -0.20 -6.34
CA ILE A 171 17.89 0.65 -6.28
C ILE A 171 17.49 2.08 -5.99
N GLU A 172 18.07 2.63 -4.94
CA GLU A 172 17.96 4.04 -4.57
C GLU A 172 19.34 4.69 -4.71
N ILE A 173 19.39 5.85 -5.36
CA ILE A 173 20.63 6.60 -5.55
C ILE A 173 20.42 8.01 -5.00
N ASP A 174 21.15 8.33 -3.94
CA ASP A 174 21.22 9.66 -3.35
C ASP A 174 22.46 10.39 -3.88
N ASN A 175 22.23 11.31 -4.81
CA ASN A 175 23.28 12.11 -5.42
C ASN A 175 23.92 13.12 -4.45
N GLN A 176 23.23 13.55 -3.39
CA GLN A 176 23.80 14.50 -2.42
C GLN A 176 24.87 13.83 -1.57
N THR A 177 24.63 12.58 -1.18
CA THR A 177 25.58 11.80 -0.37
C THR A 177 26.43 10.83 -1.19
N SER A 178 26.23 10.78 -2.52
CA SER A 178 26.85 9.81 -3.43
C SER A 178 26.61 8.36 -2.99
N LYS A 179 25.45 8.08 -2.40
CA LYS A 179 25.12 6.79 -1.82
C LYS A 179 24.21 6.01 -2.77
N VAL A 180 24.56 4.76 -3.00
CA VAL A 180 23.74 3.79 -3.73
C VAL A 180 23.30 2.71 -2.75
N THR A 181 22.00 2.50 -2.66
CA THR A 181 21.36 1.51 -1.79
C THR A 181 20.64 0.49 -2.64
N ALA A 182 20.99 -0.79 -2.50
CA ALA A 182 20.30 -1.92 -3.08
C ALA A 182 19.48 -2.62 -2.00
N ILE A 183 18.17 -2.67 -2.16
CA ILE A 183 17.23 -3.30 -1.23
C ILE A 183 16.68 -4.55 -1.90
N ALA A 184 17.14 -5.72 -1.47
CA ALA A 184 16.62 -7.00 -1.94
C ALA A 184 15.48 -7.47 -1.03
N MET A 185 14.36 -7.85 -1.63
CA MET A 185 13.20 -8.42 -0.94
C MET A 185 12.79 -9.73 -1.62
N GLY A 186 12.64 -10.80 -0.86
CA GLY A 186 12.18 -12.09 -1.38
C GLY A 186 11.33 -12.86 -0.38
N SER A 187 10.52 -13.78 -0.87
CA SER A 187 9.68 -14.64 -0.04
C SER A 187 10.47 -15.81 0.55
N ASN A 188 10.01 -16.34 1.69
CA ASN A 188 10.48 -17.63 2.21
C ASN A 188 9.78 -18.81 1.49
N GLU A 189 10.24 -20.04 1.73
CA GLU A 189 9.68 -21.26 1.10
C GLU A 189 8.19 -21.50 1.46
N VAL A 190 7.78 -21.12 2.67
CA VAL A 190 6.39 -21.30 3.15
C VAL A 190 5.43 -20.43 2.34
N GLN A 191 5.82 -19.18 2.04
CA GLN A 191 5.06 -18.30 1.17
C GLN A 191 5.04 -18.75 -0.29
N ALA A 192 6.13 -19.36 -0.77
CA ALA A 192 6.21 -19.79 -2.16
C ALA A 192 5.21 -20.91 -2.51
N THR A 193 4.73 -21.65 -1.50
CA THR A 193 3.81 -22.80 -1.71
C THR A 193 2.37 -22.36 -2.03
N ASP A 194 1.95 -21.18 -1.59
CA ASP A 194 0.61 -20.62 -1.80
C ASP A 194 0.48 -19.83 -3.12
N LEU A 195 1.53 -19.80 -3.94
CA LEU A 195 1.63 -19.07 -5.21
C LEU A 195 0.75 -19.64 -6.35
N LYS A 196 -0.10 -20.66 -6.11
CA LYS A 196 -0.87 -21.36 -7.16
C LYS A 196 -2.26 -20.78 -7.46
N LEU A 197 -2.73 -19.80 -6.69
CA LEU A 197 -3.98 -19.10 -6.99
C LEU A 197 -3.77 -18.13 -8.16
N ARG A 198 -4.41 -18.43 -9.29
CA ARG A 198 -4.47 -17.56 -10.47
C ARG A 198 -5.81 -16.85 -10.49
N CYS A 199 -5.75 -15.53 -10.46
CA CYS A 199 -6.83 -14.59 -10.70
C CYS A 199 -7.07 -14.50 -12.21
N ASP A 200 -8.32 -14.59 -12.64
CA ASP A 200 -8.68 -14.33 -14.03
C ASP A 200 -8.78 -12.82 -14.33
N ILE A 201 -8.87 -12.45 -15.60
CA ILE A 201 -8.93 -11.04 -16.01
C ILE A 201 -10.17 -10.31 -15.49
N HIS A 202 -11.30 -11.02 -15.28
CA HIS A 202 -12.54 -10.43 -14.78
C HIS A 202 -12.45 -10.15 -13.27
N GLU A 203 -11.92 -11.10 -12.51
CA GLU A 203 -11.57 -10.92 -11.10
C GLU A 203 -10.56 -9.77 -10.93
N ALA A 204 -9.54 -9.70 -11.78
CA ALA A 204 -8.54 -8.62 -11.76
C ALA A 204 -9.16 -7.26 -12.10
N ARG A 205 -10.06 -7.20 -13.10
CA ARG A 205 -10.78 -5.98 -13.46
C ARG A 205 -11.66 -5.49 -12.33
N LYS A 206 -12.36 -6.40 -11.64
CA LYS A 206 -13.19 -6.08 -10.48
C LYS A 206 -12.35 -5.50 -9.33
N LEU A 207 -11.19 -6.09 -9.05
CA LEU A 207 -10.25 -5.58 -8.05
C LEU A 207 -9.76 -4.17 -8.42
N ALA A 208 -9.45 -3.93 -9.69
CA ALA A 208 -9.08 -2.61 -10.18
C ALA A 208 -10.23 -1.60 -10.06
N ALA A 209 -11.47 -1.99 -10.41
CA ALA A 209 -12.67 -1.16 -10.26
C ALA A 209 -12.89 -0.76 -8.80
N ASP A 210 -12.85 -1.74 -7.89
CA ASP A 210 -13.01 -1.52 -6.45
C ASP A 210 -11.90 -0.60 -5.90
N SER A 211 -10.66 -0.75 -6.39
CA SER A 211 -9.52 0.10 -6.03
C SER A 211 -9.66 1.53 -6.57
N MET A 212 -10.18 1.71 -7.78
CA MET A 212 -10.41 3.02 -8.42
C MET A 212 -11.73 3.67 -8.00
N ARG A 213 -12.58 2.95 -7.25
CA ARG A 213 -13.90 3.40 -6.77
C ARG A 213 -14.88 3.70 -7.92
N CYS A 214 -14.82 2.90 -8.99
CA CYS A 214 -15.72 2.99 -10.13
C CYS A 214 -16.48 1.67 -10.35
N GLU A 215 -17.46 1.67 -11.26
CA GLU A 215 -18.09 0.42 -11.68
C GLU A 215 -17.20 -0.34 -12.65
N GLU A 216 -17.24 -1.68 -12.62
CA GLU A 216 -16.42 -2.52 -13.49
C GLU A 216 -16.58 -2.21 -14.98
N LYS A 217 -17.78 -1.79 -15.40
CA LYS A 217 -18.09 -1.42 -16.79
C LYS A 217 -17.36 -0.15 -17.25
N ASP A 218 -16.91 0.68 -16.31
CA ASP A 218 -16.21 1.94 -16.56
C ASP A 218 -14.69 1.75 -16.49
N VAL A 219 -14.22 0.51 -16.32
CA VAL A 219 -12.80 0.14 -16.33
C VAL A 219 -12.36 -0.23 -17.74
N GLU A 220 -11.27 0.37 -18.17
CA GLU A 220 -10.64 0.15 -19.46
C GLU A 220 -9.46 -0.82 -19.33
N ASP A 221 -9.34 -1.76 -20.27
CA ASP A 221 -8.15 -2.61 -20.38
C ASP A 221 -7.09 -1.85 -21.17
N LEU A 222 -6.01 -1.39 -20.53
CA LEU A 222 -4.97 -0.59 -21.18
C LEU A 222 -3.95 -1.47 -21.90
N VAL A 223 -3.30 -2.35 -21.13
CA VAL A 223 -2.31 -3.29 -21.64
C VAL A 223 -2.19 -4.48 -20.68
N SER A 224 -1.92 -5.67 -21.20
CA SER A 224 -1.78 -6.88 -20.39
C SER A 224 -0.81 -7.88 -21.02
N ASN A 225 -0.31 -8.79 -20.19
CA ASN A 225 0.40 -10.00 -20.59
C ASN A 225 -0.04 -11.17 -19.70
N ASP A 226 0.62 -12.33 -19.79
CA ASP A 226 0.26 -13.55 -19.03
C ASP A 226 0.40 -13.42 -17.50
N VAL A 227 1.03 -12.35 -17.03
CA VAL A 227 1.39 -12.15 -15.62
C VAL A 227 0.69 -10.93 -15.03
N PHE A 228 0.47 -9.88 -15.82
CA PHE A 228 -0.01 -8.59 -15.35
C PHE A 228 -1.14 -8.06 -16.21
N TYR A 229 -2.11 -7.47 -15.55
CA TYR A 229 -3.21 -6.73 -16.15
C TYR A 229 -3.11 -5.27 -15.72
N ILE A 230 -3.06 -4.34 -16.68
CA ILE A 230 -3.04 -2.91 -16.42
C ILE A 230 -4.37 -2.31 -16.86
N PHE A 231 -5.09 -1.77 -15.88
CA PHE A 231 -6.42 -1.21 -16.06
C PHE A 231 -6.41 0.30 -15.86
N GLY A 232 -7.30 0.99 -16.57
CA GLY A 232 -7.50 2.43 -16.55
C GLY A 232 -8.93 2.80 -16.16
N HIS A 233 -9.11 4.00 -15.62
CA HIS A 233 -10.41 4.64 -15.47
C HIS A 233 -10.27 6.14 -15.58
N GLN A 234 -11.04 6.76 -16.47
CA GLN A 234 -11.08 8.22 -16.60
C GLN A 234 -11.85 8.83 -15.43
N ASN A 235 -11.16 9.60 -14.58
CA ASN A 235 -11.74 10.31 -13.44
C ASN A 235 -11.51 11.83 -13.57
N GLY A 236 -12.48 12.51 -14.19
CA GLY A 236 -12.34 13.93 -14.52
C GLY A 236 -11.26 14.15 -15.57
N GLU A 237 -10.24 14.96 -15.26
CA GLU A 237 -9.08 15.19 -16.14
C GLU A 237 -7.98 14.13 -15.96
N LYS A 238 -8.03 13.33 -14.90
CA LYS A 238 -7.02 12.33 -14.56
C LYS A 238 -7.38 10.96 -15.10
N HIS A 239 -6.35 10.19 -15.43
CA HIS A 239 -6.50 8.80 -15.83
C HIS A 239 -5.92 7.88 -14.75
N ASN A 240 -6.79 7.36 -13.87
CA ASN A 240 -6.40 6.43 -12.81
C ASN A 240 -5.91 5.13 -13.43
N VAL A 241 -4.74 4.63 -13.00
CA VAL A 241 -4.17 3.36 -13.51
C VAL A 241 -3.87 2.41 -12.35
N ARG A 242 -4.15 1.12 -12.56
CA ARG A 242 -3.84 0.03 -11.62
C ARG A 242 -3.07 -1.07 -12.31
N ILE A 243 -1.96 -1.49 -11.71
CA ILE A 243 -1.23 -2.71 -12.10
C ILE A 243 -1.72 -3.84 -11.20
N VAL A 244 -2.33 -4.88 -11.78
CA VAL A 244 -2.80 -6.06 -11.06
C VAL A 244 -2.03 -7.27 -11.54
N ASP A 245 -1.48 -8.06 -10.62
CA ASP A 245 -0.83 -9.32 -10.99
C ASP A 245 -1.87 -10.44 -11.19
N HIS A 246 -1.45 -11.52 -11.86
CA HIS A 246 -2.25 -12.72 -12.08
C HIS A 246 -2.62 -13.46 -10.79
N ARG A 247 -2.25 -12.97 -9.62
CA ARG A 247 -2.64 -13.50 -8.31
C ARG A 247 -3.71 -12.64 -7.64
N GLY A 248 -4.13 -11.54 -8.27
CA GLY A 248 -5.16 -10.65 -7.75
C GLY A 248 -4.62 -9.60 -6.77
N PHE A 249 -3.32 -9.29 -6.80
CA PHE A 249 -2.76 -8.19 -6.02
C PHE A 249 -2.62 -6.92 -6.87
N VAL A 250 -3.15 -5.81 -6.35
CA VAL A 250 -2.88 -4.47 -6.90
C VAL A 250 -1.45 -4.08 -6.50
N LYS A 251 -0.53 -4.12 -7.47
CA LYS A 251 0.90 -3.86 -7.31
C LYS A 251 1.26 -2.38 -7.30
N ALA A 252 0.54 -1.57 -8.08
CA ALA A 252 0.73 -0.12 -8.13
C ALA A 252 -0.61 0.59 -8.30
N GLN A 253 -0.71 1.77 -7.69
CA GLN A 253 -1.87 2.65 -7.77
C GLN A 253 -1.40 4.03 -8.22
N CYS A 254 -1.77 4.42 -9.43
CA CYS A 254 -1.42 5.72 -9.99
C CYS A 254 -2.69 6.55 -10.15
N GLY A 255 -2.69 7.79 -9.64
CA GLY A 255 -3.83 8.71 -9.78
C GLY A 255 -3.96 9.34 -11.17
N ASP A 256 -2.85 9.53 -11.88
CA ASP A 256 -2.86 9.97 -13.28
C ASP A 256 -1.68 9.35 -14.01
N ALA A 257 -1.93 8.45 -14.96
CA ALA A 257 -0.86 7.74 -15.64
C ALA A 257 -1.24 7.28 -17.05
N ILE A 258 -0.19 6.98 -17.82
CA ILE A 258 -0.29 6.26 -19.10
C ILE A 258 0.40 4.92 -18.98
N ALA A 259 -0.07 3.93 -19.75
CA ALA A 259 0.51 2.60 -19.81
C ALA A 259 0.77 2.21 -21.26
N GLU A 260 1.91 1.58 -21.52
CA GLU A 260 2.32 1.13 -22.85
C GLU A 260 2.94 -0.27 -22.76
N GLY A 261 2.71 -1.10 -23.78
CA GLY A 261 3.36 -2.40 -23.95
C GLY A 261 4.37 -2.36 -25.07
N CYS A 262 5.54 -2.97 -24.89
CA CYS A 262 6.54 -3.09 -25.94
C CYS A 262 7.41 -4.33 -25.76
N LEU A 263 8.28 -4.60 -26.74
CA LEU A 263 9.31 -5.62 -26.60
C LEU A 263 10.48 -5.04 -25.81
N ALA A 264 11.19 -5.90 -25.06
CA ALA A 264 12.32 -5.50 -24.25
C ALA A 264 13.41 -4.77 -25.06
N LYS A 265 13.59 -5.04 -26.36
CA LYS A 265 14.54 -4.29 -27.21
C LYS A 265 14.14 -2.83 -27.50
N ASP A 266 12.87 -2.49 -27.40
CA ASP A 266 12.31 -1.19 -27.76
C ASP A 266 12.14 -0.26 -26.54
N TRP A 267 12.50 -0.72 -25.35
CA TRP A 267 12.22 -0.07 -24.07
C TRP A 267 12.74 1.36 -23.97
N GLU A 268 13.98 1.66 -24.41
CA GLU A 268 14.57 3.00 -24.30
C GLU A 268 13.76 4.04 -25.07
N LYS A 269 13.27 3.66 -26.26
CA LYS A 269 12.45 4.54 -27.09
C LYS A 269 11.11 4.81 -26.40
N VAL A 270 10.44 3.77 -25.94
CA VAL A 270 9.12 3.88 -25.32
C VAL A 270 9.19 4.68 -24.01
N VAL A 271 10.20 4.44 -23.17
CA VAL A 271 10.41 5.21 -21.94
C VAL A 271 10.63 6.69 -22.23
N SER A 272 11.44 7.03 -23.24
CA SER A 272 11.66 8.43 -23.64
C SER A 272 10.38 9.11 -24.10
N GLU A 273 9.58 8.44 -24.94
CA GLU A 273 8.29 8.95 -25.42
C GLU A 273 7.27 9.12 -24.28
N MET A 274 7.18 8.14 -23.38
CA MET A 274 6.33 8.22 -22.19
C MET A 274 6.76 9.35 -21.27
N TRP A 275 8.07 9.53 -21.07
CA TRP A 275 8.63 10.60 -20.25
C TRP A 275 8.21 11.97 -20.79
N GLU A 276 8.35 12.21 -22.09
CA GLU A 276 7.94 13.47 -22.71
C GLU A 276 6.43 13.74 -22.57
N LYS A 277 5.59 12.72 -22.70
CA LYS A 277 4.11 12.83 -22.56
C LYS A 277 3.65 13.09 -21.13
N THR A 278 4.46 12.71 -20.15
CA THR A 278 4.09 12.75 -18.72
C THR A 278 4.85 13.79 -17.93
N LEU A 279 5.98 14.30 -18.44
CA LEU A 279 6.68 15.45 -17.90
C LEU A 279 5.78 16.68 -17.98
N TYR A 280 5.59 17.35 -16.85
CA TYR A 280 4.80 18.57 -16.80
C TYR A 280 5.44 19.61 -15.90
N TYR A 281 4.96 20.86 -16.01
CA TYR A 281 5.49 21.99 -15.26
C TYR A 281 4.42 22.52 -14.31
N LYS A 282 4.76 22.68 -13.03
CA LYS A 282 3.91 23.30 -12.01
C LYS A 282 4.74 24.32 -11.24
N ASN A 283 4.30 25.57 -11.20
CA ASN A 283 5.02 26.70 -10.59
C ASN A 283 6.47 26.84 -11.12
N GLU A 284 6.64 26.76 -12.44
CA GLU A 284 7.95 26.86 -13.12
C GLU A 284 8.96 25.75 -12.76
N MET A 285 8.55 24.76 -11.97
CA MET A 285 9.36 23.58 -11.67
C MET A 285 8.90 22.39 -12.51
N ALA A 286 9.85 21.75 -13.18
CA ALA A 286 9.61 20.48 -13.87
C ALA A 286 9.24 19.41 -12.84
N ARG A 287 8.17 18.66 -13.13
CA ARG A 287 7.74 17.49 -12.38
C ARG A 287 7.99 16.27 -13.23
N THR A 288 9.00 15.50 -12.83
CA THR A 288 9.36 14.25 -13.49
C THR A 288 8.32 13.17 -13.18
N PRO A 289 8.05 12.25 -14.12
CA PRO A 289 7.11 11.17 -13.90
C PRO A 289 7.72 10.05 -13.06
N ASP A 290 6.87 9.34 -12.34
CA ASP A 290 7.21 8.06 -11.70
C ASP A 290 7.04 6.92 -12.69
N PHE A 291 7.94 5.95 -12.71
CA PHE A 291 7.91 4.82 -13.64
C PHE A 291 7.77 3.47 -12.93
N PHE A 292 6.98 2.59 -13.53
CA PHE A 292 6.86 1.18 -13.14
C PHE A 292 7.12 0.29 -14.36
N LEU A 293 7.96 -0.74 -14.19
CA LEU A 293 8.26 -1.74 -15.22
C LEU A 293 7.77 -3.12 -14.78
N CYS A 294 6.92 -3.73 -15.58
CA CYS A 294 6.52 -5.12 -15.43
C CYS A 294 7.35 -5.99 -16.39
N ILE A 295 8.25 -6.83 -15.84
CA ILE A 295 9.14 -7.71 -16.59
C ILE A 295 9.37 -9.00 -15.82
N GLY A 296 9.45 -10.16 -16.47
CA GLY A 296 9.86 -11.43 -15.85
C GLY A 296 9.13 -11.81 -14.56
N GLY A 297 7.84 -11.50 -14.42
CA GLY A 297 7.08 -11.84 -13.20
C GLY A 297 7.06 -10.79 -12.09
N LYS A 298 7.87 -9.73 -12.19
CA LYS A 298 8.06 -8.71 -11.16
C LYS A 298 7.61 -7.31 -11.61
N VAL A 299 7.28 -6.46 -10.65
CA VAL A 299 7.01 -5.02 -10.87
C VAL A 299 8.14 -4.23 -10.22
N LEU A 300 8.90 -3.50 -11.02
CA LEU A 300 9.99 -2.65 -10.57
C LEU A 300 9.52 -1.20 -10.48
N ASP A 301 9.73 -0.58 -9.33
CA ASP A 301 9.34 0.79 -9.01
C ASP A 301 10.56 1.73 -9.12
N PHE A 302 10.45 2.74 -9.98
CA PHE A 302 11.47 3.76 -10.24
C PHE A 302 11.06 5.18 -9.81
N THR A 303 10.09 5.32 -8.91
CA THR A 303 9.59 6.60 -8.34
C THR A 303 10.68 7.50 -7.74
N SER A 304 11.85 6.95 -7.43
CA SER A 304 12.98 7.70 -6.85
C SER A 304 13.95 8.30 -7.88
N SER A 305 13.68 8.15 -9.17
CA SER A 305 14.57 8.62 -10.24
C SER A 305 14.44 10.14 -10.44
N LEU A 306 15.53 10.89 -10.33
CA LEU A 306 15.50 12.36 -10.35
C LEU A 306 15.40 12.95 -11.77
N ASN A 307 15.87 12.23 -12.78
CA ASN A 307 15.85 12.65 -14.18
C ASN A 307 15.88 11.44 -15.13
N LEU A 308 15.66 11.70 -16.42
CA LEU A 308 15.60 10.66 -17.45
C LEU A 308 16.91 9.88 -17.57
N GLU A 309 18.06 10.54 -17.49
CA GLU A 309 19.37 9.88 -17.62
C GLU A 309 19.58 8.85 -16.49
N GLN A 310 19.22 9.22 -15.27
CA GLN A 310 19.29 8.34 -14.10
C GLN A 310 18.29 7.19 -14.21
N LEU A 311 17.04 7.47 -14.61
CA LEU A 311 16.03 6.43 -14.85
C LEU A 311 16.55 5.41 -15.88
N MET A 312 17.05 5.90 -17.01
CA MET A 312 17.62 5.08 -18.07
C MET A 312 18.79 4.24 -17.57
N MET A 313 19.68 4.82 -16.76
CA MET A 313 20.82 4.11 -16.21
C MET A 313 20.40 2.94 -15.31
N VAL A 314 19.42 3.15 -14.43
CA VAL A 314 18.92 2.10 -13.52
C VAL A 314 18.14 1.05 -14.31
N MET A 315 17.23 1.46 -15.19
CA MET A 315 16.43 0.56 -16.03
C MET A 315 17.33 -0.29 -16.94
N ARG A 316 18.38 0.28 -17.54
CA ARG A 316 19.32 -0.47 -18.39
C ARG A 316 19.94 -1.65 -17.66
N SER A 317 20.13 -1.57 -16.34
CA SER A 317 20.64 -2.69 -15.53
C SER A 317 19.67 -3.88 -15.46
N GLU A 318 18.38 -3.70 -15.75
CA GLU A 318 17.38 -4.79 -15.84
C GLU A 318 17.40 -5.47 -17.21
N PHE A 319 17.76 -4.74 -18.26
CA PHE A 319 17.73 -5.22 -19.64
C PHE A 319 19.05 -5.87 -20.11
N LEU A 320 20.12 -5.83 -19.31
CA LEU A 320 21.42 -6.44 -19.67
C LEU A 320 21.33 -7.95 -19.94
N GLU A 321 20.43 -8.65 -19.25
CA GLU A 321 20.24 -10.11 -19.35
C GLU A 321 18.81 -10.47 -19.78
N ALA A 322 17.98 -9.48 -20.15
CA ALA A 322 16.62 -9.71 -20.61
C ALA A 322 16.59 -10.27 -22.04
N ASP A 323 15.61 -11.11 -22.34
CA ASP A 323 15.36 -11.55 -23.72
C ASP A 323 14.85 -10.34 -24.53
N PRO A 324 15.53 -9.93 -25.63
CA PRO A 324 15.11 -8.79 -26.44
C PRO A 324 13.67 -8.88 -27.00
N ASP A 325 13.13 -10.09 -27.14
CA ASP A 325 11.79 -10.35 -27.63
C ASP A 325 10.77 -10.64 -26.50
N GLU A 326 11.15 -10.47 -25.23
CA GLU A 326 10.22 -10.50 -24.10
C GLU A 326 9.25 -9.32 -24.15
N GLY A 327 7.94 -9.58 -23.98
CA GLY A 327 6.93 -8.55 -23.86
C GLY A 327 6.92 -7.92 -22.47
N ILE A 328 7.15 -6.61 -22.38
CA ILE A 328 7.17 -5.83 -21.15
C ILE A 328 6.02 -4.83 -21.11
N LEU A 329 5.61 -4.44 -19.89
CA LEU A 329 4.62 -3.38 -19.67
C LEU A 329 5.26 -2.23 -18.89
N LEU A 330 5.00 -0.99 -19.32
CA LEU A 330 5.48 0.22 -18.69
C LEU A 330 4.30 1.08 -18.24
N VAL A 331 4.40 1.69 -17.05
CA VAL A 331 3.48 2.72 -16.57
C VAL A 331 4.27 3.96 -16.19
N ALA A 332 3.85 5.12 -16.68
CA ALA A 332 4.41 6.41 -16.30
C ALA A 332 3.31 7.26 -15.64
N ALA A 333 3.52 7.63 -14.38
CA ALA A 333 2.56 8.36 -13.56
C ALA A 333 2.99 9.81 -13.32
N ARG A 334 2.04 10.74 -13.42
CA ARG A 334 2.24 12.15 -13.07
C ARG A 334 2.12 12.32 -11.55
N THR A 335 3.20 12.73 -10.92
CA THR A 335 3.25 12.89 -9.46
C THR A 335 2.63 14.21 -9.01
N GLU A 336 1.33 14.23 -8.75
CA GLU A 336 0.71 15.39 -8.11
C GLU A 336 1.07 15.47 -6.62
N ILE A 337 2.02 16.34 -6.30
CA ILE A 337 2.16 16.83 -4.93
C ILE A 337 0.99 17.80 -4.69
N LEU A 338 0.13 17.45 -3.74
CA LEU A 338 -0.87 18.34 -3.14
C LEU A 338 -0.20 19.56 -2.51
#